data_AF-A0A4R0WZX1-F1
#
_entry.id   AF-A0A4R0WZX1-F1
#
_cell.length_a   1.000
_cell.length_b   1.000
_cell.length_c   1.000
_cell.angle_alpha   90.00
_cell.angle_beta   90.00
_cell.angle_gamma   90.00
#
_symmetry.space_group_name_H-M   'P 1'
#
loop_
_entity.id
_entity.type
_entity.pdbx_description
1 polymer ?
#
loop_
_entity_poly.entity_id
_entity_poly.type
_entity_poly.pdbx_seq_one_letter_code
_entity_poly.pdbx_strand_id
1 'polypeptide(L)'
;GDGIKVAKSGKKMPGVNLLHQRSDSNTKPEYIMGHSMQAVSMLVRAANSVFAVPLAVRIHEGLVWSNRDRRTLLDKMISLLGIVSVDEPFYFVADAFYAAGKIVKGLRDQDNHLVTRVKTNAVARVPFVHEGPRKRGRPRHYGEKVKLRIATG
;
A
#
# COMPACT_ATOMS: atom_id res chain seq x y z
N GLY A 1 -7.44 -4.87 -2.77
CA GLY A 1 -7.67 -3.47 -2.34
C GLY A 1 -7.04 -2.54 -3.34
N ASP A 2 -7.61 -1.35 -3.49
CA ASP A 2 -7.14 -0.35 -4.46
C ASP A 2 -7.29 1.09 -3.91
N GLY A 3 -6.58 2.04 -4.51
CA GLY A 3 -6.69 3.46 -4.22
C GLY A 3 -6.94 4.28 -5.48
N ILE A 4 -7.93 5.18 -5.45
CA ILE A 4 -8.27 6.03 -6.59
C ILE A 4 -8.37 7.49 -6.18
N LYS A 5 -7.90 8.37 -7.05
CA LYS A 5 -8.08 9.82 -6.94
C LYS A 5 -9.14 10.26 -7.93
N VAL A 6 -10.21 10.89 -7.43
CA VAL A 6 -11.37 11.29 -8.23
C VAL A 6 -11.49 12.80 -8.20
N ALA A 7 -11.39 13.42 -9.38
CA ALA A 7 -11.52 14.87 -9.53
C ALA A 7 -12.92 15.35 -9.14
N LYS A 8 -12.99 16.52 -8.51
CA LYS A 8 -14.24 17.18 -8.10
C LYS A 8 -14.22 18.64 -8.54
N SER A 9 -15.35 19.13 -9.04
CA SER A 9 -15.54 20.51 -9.48
C SER A 9 -16.01 21.47 -8.38
N GLY A 10 -16.44 20.93 -7.23
CA GLY A 10 -17.02 21.72 -6.14
C GLY A 10 -15.96 22.49 -5.34
N LYS A 11 -15.95 23.83 -5.46
CA LYS A 11 -15.02 24.71 -4.72
C LYS A 11 -15.17 24.68 -3.20
N LYS A 12 -16.33 24.24 -2.67
CA LYS A 12 -16.66 24.19 -1.23
C LYS A 12 -16.98 22.78 -0.74
N MET A 13 -16.62 21.76 -1.52
CA MET A 13 -16.93 20.38 -1.15
C MET A 13 -15.97 19.93 -0.01
N PRO A 14 -16.49 19.48 1.15
CA PRO A 14 -15.65 19.08 2.27
C PRO A 14 -14.68 17.94 1.91
N GLY A 15 -13.46 18.02 2.45
CA GLY A 15 -12.41 17.01 2.24
C GLY A 15 -11.82 16.97 0.83
N VAL A 16 -12.17 17.90 -0.06
CA VAL A 16 -11.51 18.05 -1.36
C VAL A 16 -10.16 18.75 -1.17
N ASN A 17 -9.10 18.10 -1.65
CA ASN A 17 -7.73 18.62 -1.58
C ASN A 17 -7.07 18.63 -2.97
N LEU A 18 -5.97 19.36 -3.08
CA LEU A 18 -5.05 19.24 -4.21
C LEU A 18 -4.27 17.92 -4.06
N LEU A 19 -4.50 16.99 -4.98
CA LEU A 19 -3.92 15.65 -4.95
C LEU A 19 -2.93 15.49 -6.10
N HIS A 20 -1.70 15.10 -5.77
CA HIS A 20 -0.74 14.64 -6.78
C HIS A 20 -1.12 13.25 -7.28
N GLN A 21 -1.14 13.04 -8.58
CA GLN A 21 -1.32 11.72 -9.17
C GLN A 21 -0.13 11.35 -10.03
N ARG A 22 0.51 10.22 -9.70
CA ARG A 22 1.53 9.61 -10.56
C ARG A 22 0.82 8.87 -11.68
N SER A 23 0.68 9.57 -12.80
CA SER A 23 0.18 9.03 -14.06
C SER A 23 1.38 8.75 -14.97
N ASP A 24 1.48 7.53 -15.51
CA ASP A 24 2.39 7.23 -16.64
C ASP A 24 1.81 7.74 -17.98
N SER A 25 0.61 8.33 -17.97
CA SER A 25 -0.07 8.89 -19.14
C SER A 25 0.12 10.41 -19.21
N ASN A 26 0.65 10.88 -20.34
CA ASN A 26 0.88 12.31 -20.61
C ASN A 26 -0.39 13.17 -20.71
N THR A 27 -1.57 12.57 -20.85
CA THR A 27 -2.82 13.33 -21.04
C THR A 27 -3.57 13.60 -19.74
N LYS A 28 -3.19 12.97 -18.63
CA LYS A 28 -3.80 13.22 -17.33
C LYS A 28 -3.06 14.34 -16.60
N PRO A 29 -3.77 15.29 -15.98
CA PRO A 29 -3.13 16.37 -15.22
C PRO A 29 -2.35 15.80 -14.03
N GLU A 30 -1.16 16.32 -13.73
CA GLU A 30 -0.33 15.83 -12.62
C GLU A 30 -0.99 16.08 -11.25
N TYR A 31 -1.76 17.15 -11.14
CA TYR A 31 -2.52 17.51 -9.94
C TYR A 31 -3.99 17.64 -10.25
N ILE A 32 -4.83 17.13 -9.34
CA ILE A 32 -6.28 17.30 -9.41
C ILE A 32 -6.81 17.81 -8.07
N MET A 33 -7.83 18.67 -8.12
CA MET A 33 -8.66 18.92 -6.95
C MET A 33 -9.65 17.76 -6.84
N GLY A 34 -9.62 17.01 -5.73
CA GLY A 34 -10.48 15.85 -5.59
C GLY A 34 -10.41 15.14 -4.25
N HIS A 35 -11.00 13.94 -4.23
CA HIS A 35 -10.91 13.01 -3.12
C HIS A 35 -9.99 11.84 -3.47
N SER A 36 -9.17 11.42 -2.51
CA SER A 36 -8.40 10.17 -2.59
C SER A 36 -9.15 9.13 -1.76
N MET A 37 -9.64 8.08 -2.40
CA MET A 37 -10.39 7.01 -1.77
C MET A 37 -9.56 5.73 -1.81
N GLN A 38 -9.65 4.93 -0.77
CA GLN A 38 -9.18 3.55 -0.80
C GLN A 38 -10.35 2.61 -0.52
N ALA A 39 -10.32 1.47 -1.21
CA ALA A 39 -11.37 0.47 -1.19
C ALA A 39 -10.78 -0.92 -0.93
N VAL A 40 -11.53 -1.70 -0.16
CA VAL A 40 -11.29 -3.13 0.05
C VAL A 40 -12.55 -3.88 -0.39
N SER A 41 -12.33 -4.98 -1.11
CA SER A 41 -13.36 -5.88 -1.58
C SER A 41 -12.92 -7.32 -1.39
N MET A 42 -13.89 -8.21 -1.24
CA MET A 42 -13.70 -9.65 -1.23
C MET A 42 -13.81 -10.17 -2.66
N LEU A 43 -12.86 -11.01 -3.09
CA LEU A 43 -12.95 -11.71 -4.36
C LEU A 43 -13.85 -12.93 -4.19
N VAL A 44 -15.00 -12.94 -4.87
CA VAL A 44 -16.00 -14.00 -4.75
C VAL A 44 -16.18 -14.68 -6.10
N ARG A 45 -16.26 -16.01 -6.07
CA ARG A 45 -16.70 -16.82 -7.22
C ARG A 45 -18.17 -17.17 -7.02
N ALA A 46 -19.01 -16.90 -8.02
CA ALA A 46 -20.35 -17.47 -8.09
C ALA A 46 -20.56 -18.09 -9.48
N ALA A 47 -21.02 -19.34 -9.51
CA ALA A 47 -21.12 -20.13 -10.74
C ALA A 47 -19.82 -20.03 -11.57
N ASN A 48 -19.95 -19.57 -12.82
CA ASN A 48 -18.84 -19.46 -13.77
C ASN A 48 -18.21 -18.05 -13.81
N SER A 49 -18.51 -17.18 -12.84
CA SER A 49 -17.98 -15.82 -12.78
C SER A 49 -17.21 -15.55 -11.50
N VAL A 50 -16.35 -14.53 -11.56
CA VAL A 50 -15.61 -13.99 -10.43
C VAL A 50 -15.89 -12.49 -10.38
N PHE A 51 -16.23 -11.97 -9.20
CA PHE A 51 -16.50 -10.55 -9.01
C PHE A 51 -15.98 -10.08 -7.64
N ALA A 52 -15.87 -8.77 -7.51
CA ALA A 52 -15.44 -8.12 -6.28
C ALA A 52 -16.66 -7.63 -5.50
N VAL A 53 -16.87 -8.16 -4.29
CA VAL A 53 -17.87 -7.66 -3.35
C VAL A 53 -17.25 -6.55 -2.50
N PRO A 54 -17.67 -5.29 -2.61
CA PRO A 54 -17.08 -4.21 -1.81
C PRO A 54 -17.37 -4.42 -0.33
N LEU A 55 -16.34 -4.37 0.51
CA LEU A 55 -16.45 -4.48 1.96
C LEU A 55 -16.45 -3.09 2.61
N ALA A 56 -15.52 -2.23 2.18
CA ALA A 56 -15.43 -0.87 2.70
C ALA A 56 -14.72 0.07 1.73
N VAL A 57 -15.14 1.34 1.74
CA VAL A 57 -14.51 2.44 1.00
C VAL A 57 -14.42 3.66 1.91
N ARG A 58 -13.27 4.34 1.93
CA ARG A 58 -13.07 5.53 2.75
C ARG A 58 -12.26 6.60 2.04
N ILE A 59 -12.55 7.86 2.37
CA ILE A 59 -11.73 9.02 1.97
C ILE A 59 -10.47 9.03 2.84
N HIS A 60 -9.31 8.88 2.22
CA HIS A 60 -8.01 8.74 2.88
C HIS A 60 -7.03 9.89 2.61
N GLU A 61 -7.41 10.89 1.83
CA GLU A 61 -6.77 12.21 1.83
C GLU A 61 -7.85 13.29 1.93
N GLY A 62 -7.52 14.44 2.53
CA GLY A 62 -8.45 15.57 2.67
C GLY A 62 -9.23 15.64 3.98
N LEU A 63 -9.31 14.55 4.72
CA LEU A 63 -9.87 14.56 6.08
C LEU A 63 -8.72 14.64 7.10
N VAL A 64 -8.64 15.75 7.84
CA VAL A 64 -7.66 15.99 8.90
C VAL A 64 -8.41 16.21 10.22
N TRP A 65 -8.39 15.20 11.08
CA TRP A 65 -9.02 15.28 12.41
C TRP A 65 -8.08 15.89 13.45
N SER A 66 -6.77 15.83 13.20
CA SER A 66 -5.74 16.46 14.02
C SER A 66 -4.53 16.76 13.14
N ASN A 67 -3.89 17.91 13.38
CA ASN A 67 -2.60 18.25 12.78
C ASN A 67 -1.47 17.29 13.18
N ARG A 68 -1.69 16.41 14.16
CA ARG A 68 -0.75 15.35 14.57
C ARG A 68 -0.89 14.06 13.76
N ASP A 69 -1.91 13.91 12.90
CA ASP A 69 -2.08 12.72 12.08
C ASP A 69 -0.98 12.65 11.01
N ARG A 70 -0.06 11.70 11.17
CA ARG A 70 1.06 11.43 10.25
C ARG A 70 0.87 10.16 9.43
N ARG A 71 -0.33 9.59 9.42
CA ARG A 71 -0.63 8.36 8.68
C ARG A 71 -0.55 8.60 7.18
N THR A 72 0.27 7.81 6.52
CA THR A 72 0.37 7.72 5.07
C THR A 72 -0.83 6.95 4.49
N LEU A 73 -0.99 6.99 3.16
CA LEU A 73 -1.99 6.16 2.46
C LEU A 73 -1.85 4.66 2.77
N LEU A 74 -0.63 4.18 2.97
CA LEU A 74 -0.39 2.77 3.33
C LEU A 74 -0.90 2.46 4.74
N ASP A 75 -0.66 3.36 5.70
CA ASP A 75 -1.14 3.20 7.08
C ASP A 75 -2.68 3.23 7.13
N LYS A 76 -3.31 4.06 6.29
CA LYS A 76 -4.78 4.15 6.17
C LYS A 76 -5.38 2.90 5.51
N MET A 77 -4.71 2.28 4.54
CA MET A 77 -5.15 0.99 3.98
C MET A 77 -5.12 -0.13 5.03
N ILE A 78 -4.04 -0.24 5.82
CA ILE A 78 -3.98 -1.22 6.93
C ILE A 78 -5.08 -0.94 7.95
N SER A 79 -5.30 0.34 8.29
CA SER A 79 -6.40 0.72 9.18
C SER A 79 -7.77 0.32 8.61
N LEU A 80 -7.97 0.45 7.30
CA LEU A 80 -9.22 0.04 6.64
C LEU A 80 -9.43 -1.47 6.70
N LEU A 81 -8.38 -2.27 6.48
CA LEU A 81 -8.45 -3.72 6.66
C LEU A 81 -8.81 -4.10 8.10
N GLY A 82 -8.19 -3.43 9.09
CA GLY A 82 -8.54 -3.63 10.49
C GLY A 82 -9.95 -3.20 10.86
N ILE A 83 -10.58 -2.30 10.11
CA ILE A 83 -11.99 -1.91 10.31
C ILE A 83 -12.93 -2.95 9.72
N VAL A 84 -12.59 -3.50 8.55
CA VAL A 84 -13.36 -4.60 7.93
C VAL A 84 -13.42 -5.82 8.85
N SER A 85 -12.37 -6.04 9.66
CA SER A 85 -12.34 -7.05 10.72
C SER A 85 -12.69 -8.45 10.21
N VAL A 86 -11.98 -8.90 9.16
CA VAL A 86 -12.07 -10.30 8.70
C VAL A 86 -11.35 -11.17 9.73
N ASP A 87 -12.06 -12.16 10.27
CA ASP A 87 -11.56 -13.00 11.37
C ASP A 87 -10.55 -14.05 10.87
N GLU A 88 -10.73 -14.56 9.66
CA GLU A 88 -9.82 -15.53 9.06
C GLU A 88 -8.62 -14.88 8.36
N PRO A 89 -7.43 -15.51 8.42
CA PRO A 89 -6.28 -15.11 7.63
C PRO A 89 -6.60 -15.03 6.13
N PHE A 90 -6.18 -13.95 5.48
CA PHE A 90 -6.48 -13.70 4.07
C PHE A 90 -5.27 -13.27 3.24
N TYR A 91 -5.43 -13.41 1.92
CA TYR A 91 -4.52 -12.84 0.93
C TYR A 91 -5.02 -11.46 0.49
N PHE A 92 -4.30 -10.42 0.89
CA PHE A 92 -4.53 -9.07 0.40
C PHE A 92 -3.90 -8.91 -0.98
N VAL A 93 -4.73 -8.93 -2.02
CA VAL A 93 -4.30 -8.64 -3.40
C VAL A 93 -4.35 -7.14 -3.65
N ALA A 94 -3.23 -6.54 -4.06
CA ALA A 94 -3.14 -5.10 -4.30
C ALA A 94 -2.12 -4.76 -5.40
N ASP A 95 -2.19 -3.55 -5.94
CA ASP A 95 -1.28 -3.09 -6.99
C ASP A 95 0.16 -2.89 -6.47
N ALA A 96 1.09 -2.61 -7.39
CA ALA A 96 2.50 -2.43 -7.07
C ALA A 96 2.79 -1.23 -6.15
N PHE A 97 1.86 -0.28 -5.99
CA PHE A 97 2.02 0.82 -5.04
C PHE A 97 2.00 0.31 -3.58
N TYR A 98 1.27 -0.77 -3.31
CA TYR A 98 1.23 -1.42 -1.99
C TYR A 98 2.40 -2.38 -1.73
N ALA A 99 3.32 -2.55 -2.67
CA ALA A 99 4.55 -3.33 -2.51
C ALA A 99 5.58 -2.62 -1.61
N ALA A 100 5.19 -2.35 -0.35
CA ALA A 100 5.95 -1.59 0.62
C ALA A 100 6.09 -2.36 1.93
N GLY A 101 7.26 -2.23 2.58
CA GLY A 101 7.54 -2.93 3.84
C GLY A 101 6.55 -2.62 4.96
N LYS A 102 5.92 -1.44 4.96
CA LYS A 102 4.84 -1.10 5.90
C LYS A 102 3.61 -2.00 5.72
N ILE A 103 3.18 -2.25 4.47
CA ILE A 103 2.04 -3.13 4.18
C ILE A 103 2.38 -4.57 4.56
N VAL A 104 3.57 -5.05 4.15
CA VAL A 104 4.01 -6.41 4.47
C VAL A 104 4.04 -6.66 5.98
N LYS A 105 4.59 -5.71 6.76
CA LYS A 105 4.62 -5.82 8.23
C LYS A 105 3.21 -5.77 8.81
N GLY A 106 2.41 -4.77 8.44
CA GLY A 106 1.06 -4.61 8.97
C GLY A 106 0.14 -5.80 8.71
N LEU A 107 0.29 -6.47 7.56
CA LEU A 107 -0.44 -7.72 7.27
C LEU A 107 0.11 -8.89 8.09
N ARG A 108 1.44 -9.06 8.13
CA ARG A 108 2.09 -10.16 8.85
C ARG A 108 1.82 -10.12 10.36
N ASP A 109 1.74 -8.92 10.96
CA ASP A 109 1.42 -8.74 12.38
C ASP A 109 0.01 -9.27 12.73
N GLN A 110 -0.84 -9.51 11.72
CA GLN A 110 -2.20 -10.06 11.83
C GLN A 110 -2.35 -11.42 11.11
N ASP A 111 -1.24 -12.11 10.84
CA ASP A 111 -1.20 -13.39 10.11
C ASP A 111 -1.79 -13.32 8.67
N ASN A 112 -1.80 -12.15 8.06
CA ASN A 112 -2.28 -11.94 6.70
C ASN A 112 -1.13 -11.92 5.68
N HIS A 113 -1.46 -12.24 4.43
CA HIS A 113 -0.49 -12.32 3.33
C HIS A 113 -0.70 -11.22 2.29
N LEU A 114 0.39 -10.78 1.65
CA LEU A 114 0.35 -9.80 0.56
C LEU A 114 0.60 -10.48 -0.79
N VAL A 115 -0.28 -10.24 -1.76
CA VAL A 115 -0.08 -10.59 -3.17
C VAL A 115 -0.03 -9.30 -3.98
N THR A 116 1.14 -8.96 -4.49
CA THR A 116 1.36 -7.75 -5.29
C THR A 116 2.44 -7.96 -6.32
N ARG A 117 2.41 -7.18 -7.39
CA ARG A 117 3.54 -7.06 -8.31
C ARG A 117 4.69 -6.33 -7.61
N VAL A 118 5.90 -6.83 -7.80
CA VAL A 118 7.16 -6.18 -7.37
C VAL A 118 8.04 -5.88 -8.58
N LYS A 119 9.01 -4.98 -8.41
CA LYS A 119 9.97 -4.67 -9.48
C LYS A 119 10.85 -5.90 -9.77
N THR A 120 11.17 -6.09 -11.05
CA THR A 120 12.04 -7.17 -11.55
C THR A 120 13.44 -7.19 -10.90
N ASN A 121 13.92 -6.03 -10.47
CA ASN A 121 15.20 -5.86 -9.78
C ASN A 121 15.09 -5.87 -8.25
N ALA A 122 13.95 -6.29 -7.69
CA ALA A 122 13.77 -6.41 -6.25
C ALA A 122 14.77 -7.40 -5.64
N VAL A 123 15.30 -7.04 -4.47
CA VAL A 123 16.30 -7.81 -3.74
C VAL A 123 15.87 -8.00 -2.29
N ALA A 124 16.04 -9.21 -1.78
CA ALA A 124 16.12 -9.47 -0.35
C ALA A 124 17.54 -9.14 0.15
N ARG A 125 17.66 -8.84 1.43
CA ARG A 125 18.95 -8.64 2.10
C ARG A 125 18.99 -9.53 3.32
N VAL A 126 20.02 -10.36 3.44
CA VAL A 126 20.27 -11.12 4.66
C VAL A 126 20.61 -10.15 5.81
N PRO A 127 20.25 -10.48 7.07
CA PRO A 127 20.64 -9.69 8.21
C PRO A 127 22.17 -9.60 8.28
N PHE A 128 22.70 -8.42 8.61
CA PHE A 128 24.13 -8.28 8.87
C PHE A 128 24.41 -8.60 10.34
N VAL A 129 25.23 -9.63 10.58
CA VAL A 129 25.78 -9.92 11.90
C VAL A 129 27.12 -9.20 12.01
N HIS A 130 27.25 -8.33 13.02
CA HIS A 130 28.49 -7.59 13.25
C HIS A 130 29.47 -8.47 14.02
N GLU A 131 30.68 -8.64 13.48
CA GLU A 131 31.76 -9.38 14.13
C GLU A 131 32.84 -8.41 14.64
N GLY A 132 33.29 -8.63 15.87
CA GLY A 132 34.36 -7.85 16.51
C GLY A 132 33.92 -6.50 17.08
N PRO A 133 34.87 -5.62 17.48
CA PRO A 133 34.55 -4.34 18.11
C PRO A 133 33.86 -3.37 17.15
N ARG A 134 32.89 -2.59 17.66
CA ARG A 134 32.18 -1.57 16.88
C ARG A 134 33.15 -0.48 16.43
N LYS A 135 33.19 -0.22 15.12
CA LYS A 135 33.94 0.90 14.54
C LYS A 135 33.10 2.17 14.54
N ARG A 136 33.77 3.33 14.54
CA ARG A 136 33.13 4.64 14.41
C ARG A 136 32.41 4.74 13.06
N GLY A 137 31.15 5.17 13.06
CA GLY A 137 30.33 5.34 11.85
C GLY A 137 28.95 4.70 11.95
N ARG A 138 28.12 4.85 10.90
CA ARG A 138 26.77 4.26 10.85
C ARG A 138 26.87 2.73 10.77
N PRO A 139 26.26 1.97 11.69
CA PRO A 139 26.25 0.52 11.63
C PRO A 139 25.65 -0.02 10.33
N ARG A 140 26.22 -1.11 9.82
CA ARG A 140 25.66 -1.83 8.68
C ARG A 140 24.47 -2.67 9.15
N HIS A 141 23.32 -2.52 8.51
CA HIS A 141 22.10 -3.30 8.83
C HIS A 141 21.88 -4.49 7.91
N TYR A 142 22.48 -4.47 6.71
CA TYR A 142 22.16 -5.40 5.65
C TYR A 142 23.43 -6.09 5.12
N GLY A 143 23.40 -7.42 5.07
CA GLY A 143 24.45 -8.25 4.51
C GLY A 143 24.37 -8.34 2.99
N GLU A 144 24.52 -9.55 2.46
CA GLU A 144 24.43 -9.86 1.04
C GLU A 144 23.04 -9.55 0.45
N LYS A 145 23.00 -9.21 -0.84
CA LYS A 145 21.76 -9.00 -1.60
C LYS A 145 21.41 -10.28 -2.35
N VAL A 146 20.20 -10.78 -2.17
CA VAL A 146 19.64 -11.91 -2.92
C VAL A 146 18.59 -11.37 -3.89
N LYS A 147 18.73 -11.61 -5.19
CA LYS A 147 17.71 -11.18 -6.17
C LYS A 147 16.47 -12.04 -6.03
N LEU A 148 15.28 -11.42 -5.99
CA LEU A 148 14.01 -12.15 -5.87
C LEU A 148 13.60 -12.82 -7.18
N ARG A 149 14.02 -12.26 -8.32
CA ARG A 149 13.83 -12.92 -9.60
C ARG A 149 14.86 -14.04 -9.74
N ILE A 150 14.38 -15.28 -9.75
CA ILE A 150 15.16 -16.43 -10.19
C ILE A 150 15.44 -16.23 -11.68
N ALA A 151 16.71 -16.27 -12.08
CA ALA A 151 17.06 -16.30 -13.49
C ALA A 151 16.64 -17.67 -14.02
N THR A 152 15.48 -17.76 -14.66
CA THR A 152 15.18 -18.89 -15.54
C THR A 152 16.15 -18.78 -16.72
N GLY A 153 17.12 -19.69 -16.76
CA GLY A 153 17.94 -19.95 -17.93
C GLY A 153 17.16 -20.66 -19.02
#